data_AF-A0A8K0CF73-F1
#
_entry.id   AF-A0A8K0CF73-F1
#
_cell.length_a   1.000
_cell.length_b   1.000
_cell.length_c   1.000
_cell.angle_alpha   90.00
_cell.angle_beta   90.00
_cell.angle_gamma   90.00
#
_symmetry.space_group_name_H-M   'P 1'
#
loop_
_entity.id
_entity.type
_entity.pdbx_description
1 polymer ?
#
loop_
_entity_poly.entity_id
_entity_poly.type
_entity_poly.pdbx_seq_one_letter_code
_entity_poly.pdbx_strand_id
1 'polypeptide(L)'
;MGSNREDVHKDILRIYSENDSLSYSLIAQQANCTRWTVKRSTEKMREGFSVKDKPRSGRPEDPSDVKLEKKIVKYMERHRTASLRDVGRKFG
;
A
#
# COMPACT_ATOMS: atom_id res chain seq x y z
N MET A 1 -18.53 5.65 -3.25
CA MET A 1 -17.40 5.64 -4.21
C MET A 1 -16.17 6.12 -3.46
N GLY A 2 -15.26 5.21 -3.10
CA GLY A 2 -14.02 5.60 -2.43
C GLY A 2 -12.98 5.93 -3.48
N SER A 3 -12.69 7.21 -3.71
CA SER A 3 -11.55 7.61 -4.55
C SER A 3 -10.29 6.96 -4.00
N ASN A 4 -9.51 6.33 -4.87
CA ASN A 4 -8.26 5.70 -4.50
C ASN A 4 -7.36 6.76 -3.82
N ARG A 5 -6.90 6.49 -2.59
CA ARG A 5 -6.14 7.49 -1.81
C ARG A 5 -4.89 7.99 -2.55
N GLU A 6 -4.27 7.12 -3.34
CA GLU A 6 -3.14 7.49 -4.20
C GLU A 6 -3.51 8.54 -5.25
N ASP A 7 -4.72 8.46 -5.82
CA ASP A 7 -5.17 9.41 -6.84
C ASP A 7 -5.44 10.78 -6.22
N VAL A 8 -6.04 10.81 -5.02
CA VAL A 8 -6.21 12.04 -4.24
C VAL A 8 -4.86 12.70 -3.94
N HIS A 9 -3.85 11.92 -3.56
CA HIS A 9 -2.52 12.47 -3.31
C HIS A 9 -1.86 13.02 -4.58
N LYS A 10 -1.98 12.34 -5.72
CA LYS A 10 -1.46 12.84 -7.01
C LYS A 10 -2.14 14.15 -7.41
N ASP A 11 -3.46 14.23 -7.23
CA ASP A 11 -4.23 15.45 -7.52
C ASP A 11 -3.81 16.62 -6.65
N ILE A 12 -3.63 16.41 -5.34
CA ILE A 12 -3.13 17.45 -4.43
C ILE A 12 -1.76 17.95 -4.89
N LEU A 13 -0.83 17.05 -5.22
CA LEU A 13 0.52 17.44 -5.62
C LEU A 13 0.54 18.18 -6.96
N ARG A 14 -0.30 17.77 -7.92
CA ARG A 14 -0.48 18.48 -9.18
C ARG A 14 -0.97 19.91 -8.95
N ILE A 15 -2.07 20.09 -8.22
CA ILE A 15 -2.66 21.41 -7.94
C ILE A 15 -1.66 22.30 -7.19
N TYR A 16 -0.95 21.73 -6.20
CA TYR A 16 0.08 22.43 -5.44
C TYR A 16 1.26 22.85 -6.34
N SER A 17 1.75 21.98 -7.23
CA SER A 17 2.85 22.29 -8.15
C SER A 17 2.48 23.32 -9.23
N GLU A 18 1.22 23.35 -9.66
CA GLU A 18 0.71 24.32 -10.63
C GLU A 18 0.45 25.68 -9.98
N ASN A 19 0.28 25.72 -8.65
CA ASN A 19 -0.11 26.91 -7.92
C ASN A 19 0.58 27.01 -6.54
N ASP A 20 1.85 27.39 -6.54
CA ASP A 20 2.67 27.46 -5.31
C ASP A 20 2.15 28.46 -4.25
N SER A 21 1.31 29.43 -4.65
CA SER A 21 0.73 30.46 -3.77
C SER A 21 -0.65 30.10 -3.20
N LEU A 22 -1.22 28.97 -3.60
CA LEU A 22 -2.59 28.59 -3.26
C LEU A 22 -2.67 28.06 -1.82
N SER A 23 -3.62 28.59 -1.05
CA SER A 23 -3.84 28.15 0.34
C SER A 23 -4.29 26.69 0.40
N TYR A 24 -3.78 25.95 1.40
CA TYR A 24 -4.16 24.54 1.62
C TYR A 24 -5.66 24.32 1.75
N SER A 25 -6.43 25.31 2.20
CA SER A 25 -7.89 25.23 2.28
C SER A 25 -8.55 25.15 0.90
N LEU A 26 -8.05 25.91 -0.06
CA LEU A 26 -8.59 25.94 -1.43
C LEU A 26 -8.19 24.67 -2.20
N ILE A 27 -6.94 24.22 -2.03
CA ILE A 27 -6.47 22.94 -2.58
C ILE A 27 -7.34 21.79 -2.04
N ALA A 28 -7.70 21.81 -0.75
CA ALA A 28 -8.55 20.81 -0.13
C ALA A 28 -9.97 20.79 -0.74
N GLN A 29 -10.54 21.95 -1.04
CA GLN A 29 -11.82 22.06 -1.73
C GLN A 29 -11.74 21.50 -3.16
N GLN A 30 -10.69 21.86 -3.90
CA GLN A 30 -10.51 21.44 -5.29
C GLN A 30 -10.20 19.94 -5.42
N ALA A 31 -9.42 19.38 -4.50
CA ALA A 31 -9.10 17.96 -4.44
C ALA A 31 -10.14 17.13 -3.66
N ASN A 32 -11.24 17.75 -3.20
CA ASN A 32 -12.29 17.13 -2.39
C ASN A 32 -11.75 16.27 -1.22
N CYS A 33 -10.87 16.85 -0.41
CA CYS A 33 -10.22 16.18 0.71
C CYS A 33 -10.11 17.10 1.94
N THR A 34 -9.62 16.58 3.05
CA THR A 34 -9.40 17.40 4.25
C THR A 34 -8.12 18.24 4.10
N ARG A 35 -8.11 19.45 4.67
CA ARG A 35 -6.91 20.31 4.74
C ARG A 35 -5.70 19.59 5.34
N TRP A 36 -5.93 18.71 6.31
CA TRP A 36 -4.88 17.89 6.92
C TRP A 36 -4.24 16.93 5.92
N THR A 37 -5.04 16.34 5.03
CA THR A 37 -4.54 15.50 3.93
C THR A 37 -3.62 16.30 3.02
N VAL A 38 -4.00 17.53 2.64
CA VAL A 38 -3.17 18.41 1.81
C VAL A 38 -1.83 18.67 2.48
N LYS A 39 -1.85 19.18 3.72
CA LYS A 39 -0.64 19.49 4.50
C LYS A 39 0.31 18.28 4.57
N ARG A 40 -0.21 17.11 4.94
CA ARG A 40 0.58 15.88 5.08
C ARG A 40 1.18 15.42 3.74
N SER A 41 0.45 15.61 2.64
CA SER A 41 0.93 15.26 1.30
C SER A 41 2.08 16.16 0.86
N THR A 42 1.94 17.46 1.06
CA THR A 42 2.97 18.45 0.72
C THR A 42 4.22 18.31 1.59
N GLU A 43 4.07 17.99 2.88
CA GLU A 43 5.20 17.70 3.78
C GLU A 43 5.95 16.46 3.33
N LYS A 44 5.25 15.34 3.04
CA LYS A 44 5.87 14.12 2.50
C LYS A 44 6.63 14.38 1.19
N MET A 45 6.09 15.22 0.30
CA MET A 45 6.75 15.59 -0.96
C MET A 45 8.06 16.34 -0.69
N ARG A 46 8.04 17.34 0.20
CA ARG A 46 9.23 18.14 0.56
C ARG A 46 10.32 17.31 1.22
N GLU A 47 9.94 16.33 2.03
CA GLU A 47 10.86 15.40 2.69
C GLU A 47 11.41 14.32 1.74
N GLY A 48 10.97 14.29 0.47
CA GLY A 48 11.41 13.29 -0.52
C GLY A 48 10.87 11.88 -0.26
N PHE A 49 9.89 11.72 0.64
CA PHE A 49 9.29 10.42 0.92
C PHE A 49 8.29 10.02 -0.16
N SER A 50 8.14 8.71 -0.35
CA SER A 50 7.12 8.17 -1.25
C SER A 50 5.73 8.59 -0.78
N VAL A 51 4.91 9.00 -1.73
CA VAL A 51 3.48 9.28 -1.54
C VAL A 51 2.71 7.99 -1.21
N LYS A 52 3.31 6.82 -1.50
CA LYS A 52 2.76 5.52 -1.13
C LYS A 52 2.71 5.38 0.38
N ASP A 53 1.61 4.84 0.87
CA ASP A 53 1.51 4.47 2.27
C ASP A 53 2.54 3.38 2.58
N LYS A 54 3.19 3.51 3.75
CA LYS A 54 4.03 2.42 4.26
C LYS A 54 3.14 1.19 4.45
N PRO A 55 3.62 -0.02 4.13
CA PRO A 55 2.90 -1.23 4.47
C PRO A 55 2.57 -1.18 5.97
N ARG A 56 1.30 -1.46 6.31
CA ARG A 56 0.90 -1.57 7.71
C ARG A 56 1.78 -2.66 8.34
N SER A 57 2.18 -2.47 9.60
CA SER A 57 2.85 -3.51 10.36
C SER A 57 1.93 -4.73 10.38
N GLY A 58 2.26 -5.75 9.57
CA GLY A 58 1.59 -7.04 9.61
C GLY A 58 1.92 -7.77 10.90
N ARG A 59 1.23 -8.88 11.15
CA ARG A 59 1.65 -9.82 12.19
C ARG A 59 3.08 -10.28 11.88
N PRO A 60 4.01 -10.28 12.84
CA PRO A 60 5.33 -10.86 12.61
C PRO A 60 5.17 -12.33 12.19
N GLU A 61 5.83 -12.70 11.09
CA GLU A 61 5.85 -14.09 10.62
C GLU A 61 6.53 -14.97 11.66
N ASP A 62 5.90 -16.08 12.03
CA ASP A 62 6.54 -17.07 12.87
C ASP A 62 7.62 -17.79 12.03
N PRO A 63 8.85 -17.98 12.53
CA PRO A 63 9.89 -18.73 11.82
C PRO A 63 9.47 -20.15 11.40
N SER A 64 8.50 -20.73 12.09
CA SER A 64 7.89 -22.02 11.72
C SER A 64 7.02 -21.94 10.47
N ASP A 65 6.25 -20.86 10.30
CA ASP A 65 5.41 -20.60 9.13
C ASP A 65 6.25 -20.46 7.86
N VAL A 66 7.35 -19.71 7.92
CA VAL A 66 8.27 -19.53 6.79
C VAL A 66 8.92 -20.86 6.36
N LYS A 67 9.24 -21.74 7.32
CA LYS A 67 9.78 -23.07 7.02
C LYS A 67 8.72 -23.98 6.40
N LEU A 68 7.48 -23.88 6.86
CA LEU A 68 6.35 -24.65 6.33
C LEU A 68 6.03 -24.21 4.90
N GLU A 69 5.98 -22.90 4.64
CA GLU A 69 5.76 -22.32 3.32
C GLU A 69 6.82 -22.81 2.32
N LYS A 70 8.11 -22.75 2.68
CA LYS A 70 9.20 -23.29 1.84
C LYS A 70 9.04 -24.78 1.53
N LYS A 71 8.52 -25.58 2.47
CA LYS A 71 8.26 -27.01 2.25
C LYS A 71 7.07 -27.23 1.31
N ILE A 72 6.01 -26.43 1.45
CA ILE A 72 4.83 -26.46 0.59
C ILE A 72 5.21 -26.10 -0.84
N VAL A 73 5.92 -24.99 -1.05
CA VAL A 73 6.40 -24.56 -2.38
C VAL A 73 7.23 -25.66 -3.04
N LYS A 74 8.23 -26.21 -2.33
CA LYS A 74 9.07 -27.30 -2.83
C LYS A 74 8.28 -28.57 -3.15
N TYR A 75 7.21 -28.86 -2.42
CA TYR A 75 6.34 -30.00 -2.70
C TYR A 75 5.50 -29.76 -3.96
N MET A 76 4.93 -28.56 -4.13
CA MET A 76 4.17 -28.20 -5.33
C MET A 76 5.03 -28.14 -6.59
N GLU A 77 6.29 -27.68 -6.48
CA GLU A 77 7.24 -27.70 -7.60
C GLU A 77 7.55 -29.13 -8.09
N ARG A 78 7.68 -30.08 -7.15
CA ARG A 78 7.95 -31.50 -7.44
C ARG A 78 6.71 -32.24 -7.92
N HIS A 79 5.54 -31.85 -7.43
CA HIS A 79 4.26 -32.45 -7.76
C HIS A 79 3.34 -31.40 -8.39
N ARG A 80 3.65 -31.04 -9.64
CA ARG A 80 2.94 -29.97 -10.38
C ARG A 80 1.44 -30.23 -10.58
N THR A 81 1.00 -31.47 -10.44
CA THR A 81 -0.41 -31.88 -10.53
C THR A 81 -1.10 -32.01 -9.17
N ALA A 82 -0.38 -31.81 -8.06
CA ALA A 82 -0.97 -31.89 -6.72
C ALA A 82 -2.01 -30.78 -6.55
N SER A 83 -3.20 -31.14 -6.09
CA SER A 83 -4.23 -30.16 -5.79
C SER A 83 -3.94 -29.49 -4.44
N LEU A 84 -4.50 -28.30 -4.21
CA LEU A 84 -4.40 -27.62 -2.91
C LEU A 84 -4.94 -28.49 -1.75
N ARG A 85 -5.89 -29.38 -2.03
CA ARG A 85 -6.42 -30.34 -1.05
C ARG A 85 -5.38 -31.38 -0.65
N ASP A 86 -4.55 -31.84 -1.58
CA ASP A 86 -3.48 -32.82 -1.32
C ASP A 86 -2.33 -32.19 -0.52
N VAL A 87 -2.00 -30.94 -0.83
CA VAL A 87 -1.05 -30.13 -0.06
C VAL A 87 -1.57 -29.94 1.37
N GLY A 88 -2.84 -29.58 1.53
CA GLY A 88 -3.49 -29.42 2.84
C GLY A 88 -3.48 -30.70 3.68
N ARG A 89 -3.72 -31.88 3.08
CA ARG A 89 -3.63 -33.17 3.81
C ARG A 89 -2.22 -33.52 4.27
N LYS A 90 -1.19 -32.98 3.62
CA LYS A 90 0.21 -33.30 3.91
C LYS A 90 0.84 -32.38 4.94
N PHE A 91 0.38 -31.13 5.00
CA PHE A 91 1.01 -30.05 5.76
C PHE A 91 0.07 -29.32 6.74
N GLY A 92 -1.23 -29.59 6.72
CA GLY A 92 -2.22 -29.14 7.70
C GLY A 92 -2.51 -30.22 8.73
#